data_AF-A0A969B375-F1
#
_entry.id   AF-A0A969B375-F1
#
_cell.length_a   1.000
_cell.length_b   1.000
_cell.length_c   1.000
_cell.angle_alpha   90.00
_cell.angle_beta   90.00
_cell.angle_gamma   90.00
#
_symmetry.space_group_name_H-M   'P 1'
#
loop_
_entity.id
_entity.type
_entity.pdbx_description
1 polymer ?
#
loop_
_entity_poly.entity_id
_entity_poly.type
_entity_poly.pdbx_seq_one_letter_code
_entity_poly.pdbx_strand_id
1 'polypeptide(L)'
;MLLFLEEVEDYFPDEDDVRLRLRDAYLAPWRRYAGNVDIERAFEIAQPLGALHHALTYYRFVLPHMESKWEMELMVPFYLKMLLRLAA
;
A
#
# COMPACT_ATOMS: atom_id res chain seq x y z
N MET A 1 -4.64 -0.09 -6.03
CA MET A 1 -4.34 -1.24 -5.16
C MET A 1 -4.10 -0.68 -3.79
N LEU A 2 -5.19 -0.47 -3.06
CA LEU A 2 -5.14 0.02 -1.70
C LEU A 2 -5.01 -1.21 -0.80
N LEU A 3 -4.08 -1.18 0.16
CA LEU A 3 -4.00 -2.16 1.25
C LEU A 3 -3.42 -3.53 0.90
N PHE A 4 -2.57 -3.66 -0.13
CA PHE A 4 -1.93 -4.96 -0.36
C PHE A 4 -1.01 -5.31 0.82
N LEU A 5 -1.43 -6.32 1.60
CA LEU A 5 -0.84 -6.81 2.85
C LEU A 5 -1.09 -5.97 4.10
N GLU A 6 -1.91 -4.92 4.07
CA GLU A 6 -2.27 -4.27 5.33
C GLU A 6 -3.24 -5.16 6.13
N GLU A 7 -3.03 -5.28 7.44
CA GLU A 7 -3.88 -6.06 8.36
C GLU A 7 -4.11 -7.53 7.93
N VAL A 8 -3.25 -8.09 7.07
CA VAL A 8 -3.48 -9.43 6.49
C VAL A 8 -3.55 -10.52 7.57
N GLU A 9 -2.76 -10.39 8.64
CA GLU A 9 -2.80 -11.32 9.78
C GLU A 9 -4.15 -11.28 10.51
N ASP A 10 -4.87 -10.15 10.50
CA ASP A 10 -6.19 -10.05 11.13
C ASP A 10 -7.26 -10.82 10.34
N TYR A 11 -7.09 -10.92 9.01
CA TYR A 11 -7.98 -11.69 8.13
C TYR A 11 -7.65 -13.18 8.07
N PHE A 12 -6.40 -13.56 8.38
CA PHE A 12 -5.91 -14.93 8.34
C PHE A 12 -5.16 -15.29 9.63
N PRO A 13 -5.84 -15.29 10.79
CA PRO A 13 -5.18 -15.41 12.11
C PRO A 13 -4.53 -16.79 12.35
N ASP A 14 -5.00 -17.83 11.64
CA ASP A 14 -4.52 -19.20 11.79
C ASP A 14 -3.51 -19.63 10.71
N GLU A 15 -3.15 -18.72 9.79
CA GLU A 15 -2.22 -19.00 8.70
C GLU A 15 -0.85 -18.40 8.97
N ASP A 16 0.12 -19.27 9.26
CA ASP A 16 1.52 -18.87 9.40
C ASP A 16 2.07 -18.26 8.09
N ASP A 17 2.93 -17.25 8.24
CA ASP A 17 3.65 -16.58 7.15
C ASP A 17 2.77 -16.05 6.00
N VAL A 18 1.47 -15.82 6.22
CA VAL A 18 0.51 -15.40 5.18
C VAL A 18 0.98 -14.16 4.42
N ARG A 19 1.58 -13.19 5.13
CA ARG A 19 2.14 -11.97 4.54
C ARG A 19 3.26 -12.27 3.54
N LEU A 20 4.22 -13.12 3.92
CA LEU A 20 5.34 -13.51 3.06
C LEU A 20 4.84 -14.27 1.84
N ARG A 21 3.92 -15.23 2.04
CA ARG A 21 3.33 -16.02 0.96
C ARG A 21 2.59 -15.16 -0.06
N LEU A 22 1.78 -14.22 0.41
CA LEU A 22 1.05 -13.30 -0.48
C LEU A 22 2.00 -12.34 -1.21
N ARG A 23 2.99 -11.77 -0.52
CA ARG A 23 4.04 -10.96 -1.15
C ARG A 23 4.70 -11.76 -2.28
N ASP A 24 5.16 -12.97 -2.00
CA ASP A 24 5.90 -13.78 -2.96
C ASP A 24 5.03 -14.17 -4.15
N ALA A 25 3.76 -14.52 -3.92
CA ALA A 25 2.78 -14.77 -4.97
C ALA A 25 2.53 -13.54 -5.84
N TYR A 26 2.44 -12.35 -5.24
CA TYR A 26 2.30 -11.09 -5.96
C TYR A 26 3.54 -10.74 -6.78
N LEU A 27 4.75 -11.00 -6.25
CA LEU A 27 6.01 -10.70 -6.91
C LEU A 27 6.40 -11.71 -8.00
N ALA A 28 5.92 -12.96 -7.92
CA ALA A 28 6.29 -14.02 -8.84
C ALA A 28 6.12 -13.67 -10.33
N PRO A 29 5.00 -13.08 -10.81
CA PRO A 29 4.82 -12.72 -12.21
C PRO A 29 5.77 -11.63 -12.71
N TRP A 30 6.33 -10.83 -11.79
CA TRP A 30 7.21 -9.71 -12.09
C TRP A 30 8.68 -10.11 -12.16
N ARG A 31 9.07 -11.25 -11.58
CA ARG A 31 10.46 -11.76 -11.62
C ARG A 31 11.01 -11.87 -13.04
N ARG A 32 10.17 -12.23 -14.03
CA ARG A 32 10.57 -12.29 -15.45
C ARG A 32 10.92 -10.93 -16.07
N TYR A 33 10.48 -9.83 -15.47
CA TYR A 33 10.72 -8.47 -15.95
C TYR A 33 11.78 -7.73 -15.13
N ALA A 34 12.12 -8.23 -13.94
CA ALA A 34 13.01 -7.55 -13.00
C ALA A 34 14.47 -7.51 -13.48
N GLY A 35 14.90 -8.45 -14.33
CA GLY A 35 16.31 -8.57 -14.71
C GLY A 35 17.18 -8.79 -13.45
N ASN A 36 18.08 -7.83 -13.17
CA ASN A 36 18.95 -7.84 -11.98
C ASN A 36 18.38 -7.02 -10.80
N VAL A 37 17.16 -6.50 -10.92
CA VAL A 37 16.53 -5.72 -9.85
C VAL A 37 16.12 -6.64 -8.71
N ASP A 38 16.50 -6.27 -7.49
CA ASP A 38 15.94 -6.85 -6.28
C ASP A 38 14.48 -6.40 -6.14
N ILE A 39 13.58 -7.29 -6.53
CA ILE A 39 12.15 -6.99 -6.59
C ILE A 39 11.50 -6.93 -5.20
N GLU A 40 12.08 -7.63 -4.22
CA GLU A 40 11.62 -7.57 -2.84
C GLU A 40 11.98 -6.20 -2.26
N ARG A 41 13.19 -5.73 -2.51
CA ARG A 41 13.59 -4.38 -2.14
C ARG A 41 12.78 -3.29 -2.86
N ALA A 42 12.50 -3.48 -4.15
CA ALA A 42 11.67 -2.55 -4.90
C ALA A 42 10.24 -2.50 -4.34
N PHE A 43 9.69 -3.64 -3.93
CA PHE A 43 8.39 -3.73 -3.27
C PHE A 43 8.37 -2.96 -1.94
N GLU A 44 9.37 -3.18 -1.08
CA GLU A 44 9.49 -2.46 0.21
C GLU A 44 9.50 -0.95 0.02
N ILE A 45 10.26 -0.44 -0.96
CA ILE A 45 10.33 0.99 -1.26
C ILE A 45 8.99 1.52 -1.82
N ALA A 46 8.30 0.70 -2.61
CA ALA A 46 7.02 1.08 -3.20
C ALA A 46 5.90 1.26 -2.16
N GLN A 47 5.97 0.56 -1.02
CA GLN A 47 4.95 0.62 0.04
C GLN A 47 4.72 2.05 0.59
N PRO A 48 5.73 2.75 1.17
CA PRO A 48 5.55 4.12 1.65
C PRO A 48 5.24 5.09 0.50
N LEU A 49 5.82 4.89 -0.70
CA LEU A 49 5.51 5.71 -1.88
C LEU A 49 4.04 5.59 -2.30
N GLY A 50 3.47 4.39 -2.22
CA GLY A 50 2.05 4.14 -2.46
C GLY A 50 1.16 4.91 -1.48
N ALA A 51 1.50 4.88 -0.18
CA ALA A 51 0.81 5.65 0.84
C ALA A 51 0.85 7.17 0.54
N LEU A 52 2.03 7.71 0.23
CA LEU A 52 2.18 9.12 -0.14
C LEU A 52 1.38 9.48 -1.40
N HIS A 53 1.45 8.63 -2.43
CA HIS A 53 0.70 8.82 -3.68
C HIS A 53 -0.80 8.91 -3.41
N HIS A 54 -1.34 8.04 -2.55
CA HIS A 54 -2.75 8.07 -2.18
C HIS A 54 -3.12 9.32 -1.38
N ALA A 55 -2.31 9.74 -0.40
CA ALA A 55 -2.55 10.98 0.34
C ALA A 55 -2.64 12.19 -0.59
N LEU A 56 -1.69 12.31 -1.53
CA LEU A 56 -1.67 13.38 -2.53
C LEU A 56 -2.84 13.29 -3.50
N THR A 57 -3.24 12.07 -3.89
CA THR A 57 -4.37 11.85 -4.79
C THR A 57 -5.68 12.31 -4.15
N TYR A 58 -5.91 11.94 -2.90
CA TYR A 58 -7.08 12.40 -2.17
C TYR A 58 -7.09 13.92 -2.00
N TYR A 59 -5.95 14.50 -1.60
CA TYR A 59 -5.84 15.94 -1.39
C TYR A 59 -6.01 16.77 -2.68
N ARG A 60 -5.39 16.35 -3.79
CA ARG A 60 -5.33 17.16 -5.03
C ARG A 60 -6.44 16.85 -6.03
N PHE A 61 -6.92 15.61 -6.08
CA PHE A 61 -7.79 15.15 -7.16
C PHE A 61 -9.15 14.66 -6.67
N VAL A 62 -9.26 13.99 -5.52
CA VAL A 62 -10.55 13.48 -5.04
C VAL A 62 -11.33 14.54 -4.27
N LEU A 63 -10.80 15.02 -3.15
CA LEU A 63 -11.51 15.93 -2.25
C LEU A 63 -11.93 17.25 -2.90
N PRO A 64 -11.12 17.88 -3.79
CA PRO A 64 -11.56 19.12 -4.44
C PRO A 64 -12.78 18.96 -5.35
N HIS A 65 -13.00 17.76 -5.90
CA HIS A 65 -14.06 17.47 -6.88
C HIS A 65 -15.22 16.64 -6.29
N MET A 66 -15.22 16.40 -4.98
CA MET A 66 -16.32 15.72 -4.28
C MET A 66 -17.31 16.73 -3.71
N GLU A 67 -18.61 16.47 -3.90
CA GLU A 67 -19.68 17.25 -3.27
C GLU A 67 -19.71 16.98 -1.75
N SER A 68 -19.77 15.71 -1.33
CA SER A 68 -19.81 15.27 0.07
C SER A 68 -18.43 14.98 0.66
N LYS A 69 -17.53 15.96 0.70
CA LYS A 69 -16.10 15.76 1.09
C LYS A 69 -15.89 15.04 2.43
N TRP A 70 -16.80 15.25 3.38
CA TRP A 70 -16.74 14.67 4.73
C TRP A 70 -16.68 13.14 4.73
N GLU A 71 -17.23 12.48 3.70
CA GLU A 71 -17.19 11.00 3.58
C GLU A 71 -15.75 10.47 3.40
N MET A 72 -14.87 11.29 2.82
CA MET A 72 -13.51 10.88 2.45
C MET A 72 -12.42 11.79 3.05
N GLU A 73 -12.78 12.76 3.88
CA GLU A 73 -11.81 13.74 4.43
C GLU A 73 -10.72 13.07 5.29
N LEU A 74 -11.06 11.95 5.92
CA LEU A 74 -10.13 11.17 6.74
C LEU A 74 -9.13 10.36 5.92
N MET A 75 -9.30 10.24 4.61
CA MET A 75 -8.39 9.47 3.76
C MET A 75 -7.00 10.11 3.68
N VAL A 76 -6.90 11.44 3.67
CA VAL A 76 -5.60 12.13 3.68
C VAL A 76 -4.80 11.81 4.96
N PRO A 77 -5.31 12.06 6.19
CA PRO A 77 -4.57 11.72 7.39
C PRO A 77 -4.37 10.21 7.57
N PHE A 78 -5.29 9.36 7.10
CA PHE A 78 -5.11 7.90 7.09
C PHE A 78 -3.84 7.50 6.32
N TYR A 79 -3.70 7.92 5.06
CA TYR A 79 -2.53 7.57 4.25
C TYR A 79 -1.23 8.20 4.75
N LEU A 80 -1.28 9.42 5.31
CA LEU A 80 -0.09 10.04 5.90
C LEU A 80 0.39 9.28 7.14
N LYS A 81 -0.52 8.79 8.00
CA LYS A 81 -0.16 7.92 9.13
C LYS A 81 0.44 6.60 8.64
N MET A 82 -0.13 6.01 7.60
CA MET A 82 0.38 4.78 6.99
C MET A 82 1.78 5.00 6.40
N LEU A 83 2.03 6.10 5.70
CA LEU A 83 3.35 6.49 5.22
C LEU A 83 4.38 6.52 6.36
N LEU A 84 4.06 7.19 7.46
CA LEU A 84 4.96 7.29 8.61
C LEU A 84 5.24 5.92 9.26
N ARG A 85 4.26 5.00 9.27
CA ARG A 85 4.46 3.63 9.77
C ARG A 85 5.35 2.79 8.86
N LEU A 86 5.23 2.96 7.54
CA LEU A 86 5.95 2.17 6.54
C LEU A 86 7.36 2.71 6.24
N ALA A 87 7.63 3.97 6.58
CA ALA A 87 8.91 4.64 6.33
C ALA A 87 9.83 4.71 7.57
N ALA A 88 9.32 4.34 8.75
CA ALA A 88 10.08 4.26 10.01
C ALA A 88 10.87 2.95 10.09
#